data_AF-A0A7C1X6F9-F1
#
_entry.id   AF-A0A7C1X6F9-F1
#
_cell.length_a   1.000
_cell.length_b   1.000
_cell.length_c   1.000
_cell.angle_alpha   90.00
_cell.angle_beta   90.00
_cell.angle_gamma   90.00
#
_symmetry.space_group_name_H-M   'P 1'
#
loop_
_entity.id
_entity.type
_entity.pdbx_description
1 polymer ?
#
loop_
_entity_poly.entity_id
_entity_poly.type
_entity_poly.pdbx_seq_one_letter_code
_entity_poly.pdbx_strand_id
1 'polypeptide(L)'
;MAVLALAPAFALVSGLPIAHVPLWEFLLRSAPVQGATLAFWFWTRRWFLPQGLLLSWRGIVLQIARWPVTLWAVINALAGIRHPYMITPKGTAAHRPRAAGNPGTRQIYLALLATQLLAMAVFLVRQGPPDVQGYLLFAVETTVMVGLVLSIDVVGGLARAGRGYSFLRLAALWVAVGASTVLAGPFVARALFPTDDIRPKPTSSAVSLPVRGLPQDRVALGVYDPSGSLQSLPQVSIEHIFWNWTLDPSGLAAQVKEIRSRGHVPMVSAEPWPRDAGGTLIPDVAAGKYDGEARRMCSVLAAEIPQEILLRWGHEMDLKGLYPWSAGSPADYIAAYRRVVDVCRAAGASNVEFVWSPAGTPSARDYWPGQTYVDYVGLTVLGFREWDVFWGAPDALAFTEIFGPKFGLVKGFGKPVIVAELGVAGEDKYRVEWLKAAFRTAQGIPELRALVYFNDVNPPNSAGLFKTPDWRVSPELLRKALLGVAGIRGSPAYGSRPW
;
A
#
# COMPACT_ATOMS: atom_id res chain seq x y z
N MET A 1 0.63 24.91 1.16
CA MET A 1 -0.62 25.42 1.76
C MET A 1 -1.86 24.99 0.99
N ALA A 2 -2.03 25.35 -0.30
CA ALA A 2 -3.21 24.93 -1.07
C ALA A 2 -3.42 23.41 -1.14
N VAL A 3 -2.36 22.67 -1.46
CA VAL A 3 -2.36 21.19 -1.45
C VAL A 3 -2.70 20.67 -0.04
N LEU A 4 -2.09 21.22 1.00
CA LEU A 4 -2.35 20.82 2.39
C LEU A 4 -3.81 21.08 2.83
N ALA A 5 -4.45 22.12 2.30
CA ALA A 5 -5.84 22.44 2.60
C ALA A 5 -6.82 21.55 1.82
N LEU A 6 -6.53 21.20 0.56
CA LEU A 6 -7.46 20.47 -0.31
C LEU A 6 -7.27 18.96 -0.29
N ALA A 7 -6.07 18.48 0.01
CA ALA A 7 -5.74 17.06 0.09
C ALA A 7 -6.64 16.29 1.08
N PRO A 8 -6.88 16.77 2.32
CA PRO A 8 -7.77 16.09 3.25
C PRO A 8 -9.20 15.97 2.71
N ALA A 9 -9.75 17.05 2.15
CA ALA A 9 -11.08 17.04 1.58
C ALA A 9 -11.21 16.07 0.39
N PHE A 10 -10.19 16.01 -0.48
CA PHE A 10 -10.15 15.05 -1.58
C PHE A 10 -10.12 13.60 -1.08
N ALA A 11 -9.27 13.28 -0.11
CA ALA A 11 -9.16 11.94 0.45
C ALA A 11 -10.47 11.49 1.11
N LEU A 12 -11.12 12.37 1.88
CA LEU A 12 -12.39 12.09 2.55
C LEU A 12 -13.55 11.85 1.57
N VAL A 13 -13.58 12.55 0.43
CA VAL A 13 -14.65 12.40 -0.58
C VAL A 13 -14.41 11.21 -1.52
N SER A 14 -13.16 10.99 -1.94
CA SER A 14 -12.81 9.94 -2.90
C SER A 14 -12.62 8.57 -2.25
N GLY A 15 -12.33 8.52 -0.95
CA GLY A 15 -11.92 7.29 -0.27
C GLY A 15 -10.50 6.84 -0.63
N LEU A 16 -9.76 7.64 -1.39
CA LEU A 16 -8.39 7.34 -1.79
C LEU A 16 -7.40 8.00 -0.81
N PRO A 17 -6.62 7.22 -0.06
CA PRO A 17 -5.57 7.77 0.80
C PRO A 17 -4.48 8.40 -0.07
N ILE A 18 -4.00 9.58 0.35
CA ILE A 18 -2.91 10.30 -0.33
C ILE A 18 -1.55 9.78 0.18
N ALA A 19 -1.52 9.22 1.39
CA ALA A 19 -0.36 8.58 1.99
C ALA A 19 -0.82 7.44 2.91
N HIS A 20 -0.11 6.32 2.87
CA HIS A 20 -0.33 5.15 3.74
C HIS A 20 0.66 5.16 4.91
N VAL A 21 0.57 6.18 5.76
CA VAL A 21 1.45 6.32 6.93
C VAL A 21 0.59 6.60 8.16
N PRO A 22 0.78 5.88 9.28
CA PRO A 22 0.13 6.20 10.55
C PRO A 22 0.34 7.67 10.93
N LEU A 23 -0.66 8.29 11.56
CA LEU A 23 -0.62 9.73 11.88
C LEU A 23 0.63 10.12 12.70
N TRP A 24 1.01 9.32 13.70
CA TRP A 24 2.19 9.60 14.52
C TRP A 24 3.49 9.55 13.70
N GLU A 25 3.58 8.61 12.77
CA GLU A 25 4.74 8.44 11.92
C GLU A 25 4.81 9.55 10.88
N PHE A 26 3.67 9.99 10.34
CA PHE A 26 3.59 11.18 9.51
C PHE A 26 4.06 12.43 10.27
N LEU A 27 3.63 12.61 11.52
CA LEU A 27 4.08 13.72 12.37
C LEU A 27 5.59 13.64 12.62
N LEU A 28 6.12 12.44 12.89
CA LEU A 28 7.56 12.23 13.10
C LEU A 28 8.37 12.51 11.83
N ARG A 29 7.94 11.99 10.67
CA ARG A 29 8.59 12.19 9.37
C ARG A 29 8.49 13.63 8.88
N SER A 30 7.44 14.37 9.26
CA SER A 30 7.29 15.78 8.93
C SER A 30 8.02 16.72 9.88
N ALA A 31 8.40 16.26 11.08
CA ALA A 31 9.09 17.08 12.08
C ALA A 31 10.41 17.70 11.58
N PRO A 32 11.28 17.02 10.80
CA PRO A 32 12.46 17.65 10.21
C PRO A 32 12.11 18.82 9.27
N VAL A 33 11.06 18.68 8.45
CA VAL A 33 10.62 19.73 7.52
C VAL A 33 10.04 20.92 8.29
N GLN A 34 9.24 20.65 9.33
CA GLN A 34 8.70 21.68 10.22
C GLN A 34 9.82 22.39 10.98
N GLY A 35 10.79 21.64 11.49
CA GLY A 35 11.98 22.16 12.18
C GLY A 35 12.86 23.01 11.26
N ALA A 36 13.10 22.55 10.03
CA ALA A 36 13.81 23.33 9.02
C ALA A 36 13.06 24.61 8.67
N THR A 37 11.73 24.53 8.46
CA THR A 37 10.88 25.71 8.19
C THR A 37 10.94 26.70 9.34
N LEU A 38 10.88 26.23 10.59
CA LEU A 38 10.99 27.05 11.78
C LEU A 38 12.39 27.67 11.92
N ALA A 39 13.45 26.92 11.63
CA ALA A 39 14.83 27.40 11.64
C ALA A 39 15.06 28.46 10.56
N PHE A 40 14.57 28.24 9.34
CA PHE A 40 14.56 29.22 8.26
C PHE A 40 13.79 30.48 8.67
N TRP A 41 12.63 30.32 9.31
CA TRP A 41 11.89 31.46 9.83
C TRP A 41 12.69 32.23 10.88
N PHE A 42 13.29 31.56 11.87
CA PHE A 42 14.13 32.22 12.87
C PHE A 42 15.35 32.92 12.28
N TRP A 43 15.98 32.32 11.28
CA TRP A 43 17.14 32.89 10.59
C TRP A 43 16.75 34.10 9.74
N THR A 44 15.74 33.96 8.87
CA THR A 44 15.24 35.05 8.00
C THR A 44 14.65 36.20 8.80
N ARG A 45 14.02 35.93 9.95
CA ARG A 45 13.43 36.95 10.83
C ARG A 45 14.41 38.06 11.24
N ARG A 46 15.71 37.74 11.35
CA ARG A 46 16.77 38.73 11.67
C ARG A 46 16.92 39.83 10.62
N TRP A 47 16.48 39.56 9.39
CA TRP A 47 16.62 40.45 8.24
C TRP A 47 15.34 41.23 7.91
N PHE A 48 14.18 40.73 8.34
CA PHE A 48 12.87 41.23 7.89
C PHE A 48 12.01 41.88 8.98
N LEU A 49 12.40 41.88 10.26
CA LEU A 49 11.64 42.54 11.33
C LEU A 49 12.42 43.69 11.99
N PRO A 50 11.74 44.80 12.35
CA PRO A 50 12.31 45.79 13.26
C PRO A 50 12.61 45.16 14.62
N GLN A 51 13.69 45.59 15.28
CA GLN A 51 14.03 45.15 16.63
C GLN A 51 12.86 45.43 17.61
N GLY A 52 12.49 44.45 18.44
CA GLY A 52 11.49 44.60 19.51
C GLY A 52 10.11 43.98 19.26
N LEU A 53 9.79 43.51 18.06
CA LEU A 53 8.53 42.79 17.79
C LEU A 53 8.71 41.27 17.96
N LEU A 54 8.20 40.72 19.05
CA LEU A 54 8.04 39.27 19.27
C LEU A 54 7.06 38.65 18.25
N LEU A 55 6.88 37.32 18.30
CA LEU A 55 5.82 36.62 17.56
C LEU A 55 4.49 37.37 17.74
N SER A 56 3.96 37.98 16.68
CA SER A 56 2.68 38.67 16.76
C SER A 56 1.58 37.77 16.22
N TRP A 57 0.51 37.61 17.01
CA TRP A 57 -0.70 36.91 16.56
C TRP A 57 -1.24 37.50 15.25
N ARG A 58 -1.09 38.82 15.06
CA ARG A 58 -1.39 39.50 13.79
C ARG A 58 -0.61 38.93 12.61
N GLY A 59 0.71 38.71 12.76
CA GLY A 59 1.55 38.14 11.71
C GLY A 59 1.19 36.69 11.36
N ILE A 60 0.88 35.87 12.36
CA ILE A 60 0.44 34.47 12.17
C ILE A 60 -0.88 34.42 11.39
N VAL A 61 -1.87 35.19 11.84
CA VAL A 61 -3.17 35.27 11.17
C VAL A 61 -3.03 35.79 9.74
N LEU A 62 -2.15 36.78 9.50
CA LEU A 62 -1.88 37.28 8.16
C LEU A 62 -1.25 36.23 7.24
N GLN A 63 -0.35 35.37 7.73
CA GLN A 63 0.23 34.31 6.90
C GLN A 63 -0.81 33.25 6.52
N ILE A 64 -1.67 32.85 7.47
CA ILE A 64 -2.78 31.92 7.23
C ILE A 64 -3.79 32.53 6.24
N ALA A 65 -4.10 33.81 6.39
CA ALA A 65 -5.02 34.54 5.52
C ALA A 65 -4.42 34.87 4.13
N ARG A 66 -3.10 34.98 4.00
CA ARG A 66 -2.52 35.49 2.74
C ARG A 66 -2.61 34.47 1.60
N TRP A 67 -2.31 33.20 1.88
CA TRP A 67 -2.08 32.23 0.82
C TRP A 67 -3.29 31.97 -0.11
N PRO A 68 -4.57 31.96 0.32
CA PRO A 68 -5.70 31.77 -0.59
C PRO A 68 -5.86 32.95 -1.54
N VAL A 69 -5.60 34.17 -1.05
CA VAL A 69 -5.63 35.39 -1.87
C VAL A 69 -4.50 35.39 -2.88
N THR A 70 -3.29 34.98 -2.47
CA THR A 70 -2.15 34.84 -3.38
C THR A 70 -2.43 33.78 -4.45
N LEU A 71 -2.98 32.62 -4.07
CA LEU A 71 -3.35 31.58 -5.02
C LEU A 71 -4.39 32.09 -6.02
N TRP A 72 -5.43 32.78 -5.54
CA TRP A 72 -6.44 33.38 -6.40
C TRP A 72 -5.85 34.40 -7.37
N ALA A 73 -4.92 35.23 -6.91
CA ALA A 73 -4.22 36.18 -7.79
C ALA A 73 -3.40 35.46 -8.87
N VAL A 74 -2.71 34.36 -8.53
CA VAL A 74 -1.99 33.53 -9.51
C VAL A 74 -2.94 32.92 -10.53
N ILE A 75 -4.09 32.39 -10.09
CA ILE A 75 -5.11 31.84 -11.00
C ILE A 75 -5.62 32.91 -11.97
N ASN A 76 -5.94 34.11 -11.48
CA ASN A 76 -6.39 35.21 -12.35
C ASN A 76 -5.31 35.64 -13.34
N ALA A 77 -4.04 35.69 -12.90
CA ALA A 77 -2.92 36.00 -13.78
C ALA A 77 -2.75 34.95 -14.89
N LEU A 78 -2.82 33.66 -14.54
CA LEU A 78 -2.74 32.56 -15.51
C LEU A 78 -3.94 32.51 -16.46
N ALA A 79 -5.13 32.87 -15.97
CA ALA A 79 -6.35 32.96 -16.77
C ALA A 79 -6.43 34.25 -17.62
N GLY A 80 -5.41 35.13 -17.56
CA GLY A 80 -5.40 36.39 -18.31
C GLY A 80 -6.46 37.40 -17.85
N ILE A 81 -7.03 37.23 -16.65
CA ILE A 81 -8.08 38.10 -16.11
C ILE A 81 -7.43 39.43 -15.71
N ARG A 82 -7.80 40.51 -16.40
CA ARG A 82 -7.31 41.86 -16.11
C ARG A 82 -8.21 42.54 -15.08
N HIS A 83 -7.64 42.94 -13.95
CA HIS A 83 -8.32 43.80 -13.00
C HIS A 83 -8.00 45.27 -13.29
N PRO A 84 -8.98 46.19 -13.16
CA PRO A 84 -8.72 47.61 -13.30
C PRO A 84 -7.69 48.06 -12.26
N TYR A 85 -6.75 48.92 -12.67
CA TYR A 85 -5.73 49.46 -11.78
C TYR A 85 -6.39 50.25 -10.64
N MET A 86 -6.37 49.70 -9.43
CA MET A 86 -6.96 50.32 -8.25
C MET A 86 -5.98 51.33 -7.65
N ILE A 87 -6.27 52.62 -7.83
CA ILE A 87 -5.57 53.69 -7.09
C ILE A 87 -6.03 53.63 -5.63
N THR A 88 -5.13 53.31 -4.70
CA THR A 88 -5.41 53.48 -3.26
C THR A 88 -5.65 54.97 -2.98
N PRO A 89 -6.82 55.36 -2.43
CA PRO A 89 -7.08 56.75 -2.06
C PRO A 89 -6.00 57.24 -1.07
N LYS A 90 -5.42 58.42 -1.32
CA LYS A 90 -4.48 59.10 -0.41
C LYS A 90 -5.15 60.33 0.22
N GLY A 91 -4.73 60.73 1.42
CA GLY A 91 -5.29 61.87 2.16
C GLY A 91 -6.54 61.53 2.98
N THR A 92 -7.37 62.52 3.32
CA THR A 92 -8.58 62.37 4.18
C THR A 92 -9.60 61.36 3.63
N ALA A 93 -9.59 61.10 2.32
CA ALA A 93 -10.38 60.04 1.69
C ALA A 93 -9.93 58.61 2.06
N ALA A 94 -8.70 58.41 2.53
CA ALA A 94 -8.19 57.13 3.03
C ALA A 94 -8.85 56.72 4.36
N HIS A 95 -9.40 57.69 5.11
CA HIS A 95 -10.08 57.46 6.39
C HIS A 95 -11.58 57.16 6.25
N ARG A 96 -12.14 57.17 5.04
CA ARG A 96 -13.51 56.67 4.85
C ARG A 96 -13.52 55.18 5.13
N PRO A 97 -14.35 54.67 6.07
CA PRO A 97 -14.45 53.25 6.33
C PRO A 97 -14.92 52.58 5.03
N ARG A 98 -14.03 51.84 4.36
CA ARG A 98 -14.45 50.94 3.27
C ARG A 98 -15.54 50.05 3.84
N ALA A 99 -16.74 50.15 3.25
CA ALA A 99 -17.86 49.28 3.58
C ALA A 99 -17.35 47.82 3.59
N ALA A 100 -17.35 47.23 4.80
CA ALA A 100 -16.99 45.87 5.14
C ALA A 100 -16.30 45.03 4.02
N GLY A 101 -14.99 45.18 3.82
CA GLY A 101 -14.14 44.23 3.07
C GLY A 101 -14.49 44.04 1.58
N ASN A 102 -13.54 43.59 0.76
CA ASN A 102 -13.88 43.20 -0.62
C ASN A 102 -14.71 41.89 -0.56
N PRO A 103 -15.96 41.86 -1.06
CA PRO A 103 -16.81 40.66 -1.01
C PRO A 103 -16.13 39.44 -1.67
N GLY A 104 -15.30 39.65 -2.70
CA GLY A 104 -14.57 38.56 -3.37
C GLY A 104 -13.57 37.82 -2.46
N THR A 105 -12.96 38.51 -1.49
CA THR A 105 -12.00 37.87 -0.58
C THR A 105 -12.71 36.95 0.41
N ARG A 106 -13.91 37.33 0.90
CA ARG A 106 -14.72 36.50 1.80
C ARG A 106 -15.23 35.23 1.12
N GLN A 107 -15.59 35.33 -0.15
CA GLN A 107 -16.07 34.19 -0.93
C GLN A 107 -15.03 33.07 -1.02
N ILE A 108 -13.75 33.39 -1.13
CA ILE A 108 -12.67 32.39 -1.16
C ILE A 108 -12.64 31.56 0.13
N TYR A 109 -12.71 32.21 1.28
CA TYR A 109 -12.70 31.50 2.56
C TYR A 109 -14.02 30.77 2.84
N LEU A 110 -15.17 31.33 2.43
CA LEU A 110 -16.46 30.65 2.54
C LEU A 110 -16.48 29.38 1.68
N ALA A 111 -15.90 29.43 0.47
CA ALA A 111 -15.76 28.27 -0.40
C ALA A 111 -14.86 27.20 0.25
N LEU A 112 -13.69 27.59 0.75
CA LEU A 112 -12.79 26.67 1.46
C LEU A 112 -13.47 26.03 2.67
N LEU A 113 -14.19 26.82 3.47
CA LEU A 113 -14.93 26.33 4.62
C LEU A 113 -16.02 25.33 4.20
N ALA A 114 -16.82 25.67 3.19
CA ALA A 114 -17.87 24.80 2.66
C ALA A 114 -17.30 23.49 2.10
N THR A 115 -16.18 23.53 1.39
CA THR A 115 -15.50 22.34 0.87
C THR A 115 -15.10 21.39 1.99
N GLN A 116 -14.49 21.89 3.08
CA GLN A 116 -14.10 21.03 4.20
C GLN A 116 -15.33 20.44 4.91
N LEU A 117 -16.34 21.27 5.20
CA LEU A 117 -17.56 20.83 5.86
C LEU A 117 -18.31 19.78 5.04
N LEU A 118 -18.43 19.98 3.74
CA LEU A 118 -19.08 19.03 2.83
C LEU A 118 -18.29 17.73 2.75
N ALA A 119 -16.96 17.78 2.66
CA ALA A 119 -16.12 16.58 2.62
C ALA A 119 -16.26 15.73 3.90
N MET A 120 -16.24 16.38 5.07
CA MET A 120 -16.49 15.70 6.34
C MET A 120 -17.91 15.12 6.40
N ALA A 121 -18.93 15.87 5.97
CA ALA A 121 -20.31 15.39 5.95
C ALA A 121 -20.48 14.17 5.03
N VAL A 122 -19.90 14.20 3.82
CA VAL A 122 -19.92 13.08 2.88
C VAL A 122 -19.24 11.85 3.49
N PHE A 123 -18.08 12.02 4.11
CA PHE A 123 -17.36 10.93 4.77
C PHE A 123 -18.19 10.29 5.91
N LEU A 124 -18.81 11.13 6.76
CA LEU A 124 -19.63 10.67 7.88
C LEU A 124 -20.90 9.96 7.42
N VAL A 125 -21.58 10.49 6.40
CA VAL A 125 -22.82 9.89 5.85
C VAL A 125 -22.53 8.56 5.15
N ARG A 126 -21.41 8.48 4.41
CA ARG A 126 -21.06 7.27 3.66
C ARG A 126 -20.36 6.19 4.49
N GLN A 127 -20.04 6.48 5.76
CA GLN A 127 -19.15 5.63 6.58
C GLN A 127 -17.86 5.31 5.81
N GLY A 128 -17.12 6.36 5.43
CA GLY A 128 -15.96 6.22 4.55
C GLY A 128 -14.89 5.25 5.10
N PRO A 129 -13.99 4.75 4.22
CA PRO A 129 -13.02 3.72 4.56
C PRO A 129 -12.14 4.10 5.77
N PRO A 130 -11.74 3.14 6.63
CA PRO A 130 -10.88 3.40 7.78
C PRO A 130 -9.55 4.07 7.39
N ASP A 131 -9.03 3.74 6.21
CA ASP A 131 -7.73 4.21 5.72
C ASP A 131 -7.64 5.71 5.49
N VAL A 132 -8.78 6.39 5.30
CA VAL A 132 -8.83 7.85 5.14
C VAL A 132 -9.34 8.59 6.38
N GLN A 133 -9.60 7.88 7.48
CA GLN A 133 -10.12 8.49 8.72
C GLN A 133 -9.16 9.54 9.30
N GLY A 134 -7.84 9.35 9.16
CA GLY A 134 -6.83 10.31 9.63
C GLY A 134 -6.96 11.70 8.98
N TYR A 135 -7.56 11.79 7.78
CA TYR A 135 -7.79 13.07 7.10
C TYR A 135 -8.91 13.91 7.74
N LEU A 136 -9.76 13.33 8.60
CA LEU A 136 -10.74 14.09 9.38
C LEU A 136 -10.06 15.11 10.29
N LEU A 137 -8.93 14.75 10.92
CA LEU A 137 -8.19 15.68 11.78
C LEU A 137 -7.73 16.91 11.01
N PHE A 138 -7.12 16.71 9.84
CA PHE A 138 -6.62 17.80 9.01
C PHE A 138 -7.76 18.65 8.40
N ALA A 139 -8.90 18.03 8.06
CA ALA A 139 -10.08 18.74 7.59
C ALA A 139 -10.69 19.61 8.71
N VAL A 140 -10.73 19.10 9.94
CA VAL A 140 -11.15 19.85 11.13
C VAL A 140 -10.21 21.01 11.42
N GLU A 141 -8.90 20.77 11.44
CA GLU A 141 -7.88 21.81 11.65
C GLU A 141 -8.03 22.94 10.64
N THR A 142 -8.15 22.59 9.36
CA THR A 142 -8.34 23.55 8.27
C THR A 142 -9.64 24.35 8.45
N THR A 143 -10.74 23.69 8.84
CA THR A 143 -12.04 24.31 9.10
C THR A 143 -11.94 25.35 10.22
N VAL A 144 -11.27 25.01 11.34
CA VAL A 144 -11.09 25.91 12.48
C VAL A 144 -10.24 27.12 12.09
N MET A 145 -9.11 26.90 11.39
CA MET A 145 -8.22 27.98 10.98
C MET A 145 -8.92 28.97 10.02
N VAL A 146 -9.62 28.45 9.01
CA VAL A 146 -10.36 29.29 8.04
C VAL A 146 -11.53 30.01 8.71
N GLY A 147 -12.26 29.32 9.61
CA GLY A 147 -13.33 29.89 10.40
C GLY A 147 -12.87 31.04 11.31
N LEU A 148 -11.70 30.92 11.91
CA LEU A 148 -11.09 31.98 12.74
C LEU A 148 -10.78 33.23 11.90
N VAL A 149 -10.18 33.06 10.72
CA VAL A 149 -9.87 34.18 9.81
C VAL A 149 -11.13 34.92 9.38
N LEU A 150 -12.17 34.18 8.99
CA LEU A 150 -13.47 34.75 8.63
C LEU A 150 -14.11 35.50 9.80
N SER A 151 -14.04 34.93 11.00
CA SER A 151 -14.59 35.55 12.21
C SER A 151 -13.91 36.87 12.51
N ILE A 152 -12.57 36.92 12.46
CA ILE A 152 -11.80 38.14 12.70
C ILE A 152 -12.14 39.22 11.65
N ASP A 153 -12.26 38.86 10.36
CA ASP A 153 -12.63 39.81 9.31
C ASP A 153 -14.04 40.38 9.50
N VAL A 154 -15.02 39.52 9.79
CA VAL A 154 -16.42 39.92 9.99
C VAL A 154 -16.57 40.79 11.24
N VAL A 155 -15.99 40.38 12.37
CA VAL A 155 -16.02 41.15 13.63
C VAL A 155 -15.33 42.49 13.46
N GLY A 156 -14.12 42.49 12.89
CA GLY A 156 -13.37 43.72 12.64
C GLY A 156 -14.08 44.66 11.66
N GLY A 157 -14.81 44.12 10.69
CA GLY A 157 -15.63 44.89 9.76
C GLY A 157 -16.86 45.52 10.41
N LEU A 158 -17.56 44.78 11.27
CA LEU A 158 -18.74 45.26 12.00
C LEU A 158 -18.38 46.32 13.05
N ALA A 159 -17.29 46.11 13.81
CA ALA A 159 -16.78 47.08 14.78
C ALA A 159 -16.42 48.41 14.11
N ARG A 160 -15.80 48.37 12.93
CA ARG A 160 -15.48 49.57 12.12
C ARG A 160 -16.72 50.25 11.52
N ALA A 161 -17.83 49.54 11.38
CA ALA A 161 -19.08 50.07 10.85
C ALA A 161 -20.01 50.63 11.94
N GLY A 162 -19.59 50.65 13.21
CA GLY A 162 -20.41 51.13 14.33
C GLY A 162 -21.67 50.30 14.60
N ARG A 163 -21.79 49.11 13.99
CA ARG A 163 -22.94 48.23 14.16
C ARG A 163 -22.66 47.30 15.34
N GLY A 164 -23.54 47.31 16.35
CA GLY A 164 -23.45 46.46 17.54
C GLY A 164 -23.31 44.97 17.19
N TYR A 165 -22.55 44.25 18.01
CA TYR A 165 -22.30 42.82 17.85
C TYR A 165 -23.62 42.05 17.98
N SER A 166 -24.09 41.42 16.89
CA SER A 166 -25.10 40.38 17.00
C SER A 166 -24.37 39.10 17.45
N PHE A 167 -24.30 38.89 18.76
CA PHE A 167 -23.77 37.69 19.39
C PHE A 167 -24.34 36.41 18.73
N LEU A 168 -25.60 36.45 18.29
CA LEU A 168 -26.30 35.36 17.60
C LEU A 168 -25.67 34.93 16.27
N ARG A 169 -25.12 35.86 15.45
CA ARG A 169 -24.50 35.51 14.15
C ARG A 169 -23.11 34.90 14.32
N LEU A 170 -22.36 35.37 15.32
CA LEU A 170 -21.08 34.78 15.72
C LEU A 170 -21.29 33.42 16.37
N ALA A 171 -22.28 33.32 17.27
CA ALA A 171 -22.67 32.06 17.90
C ALA A 171 -23.12 31.03 16.87
N ALA A 172 -23.92 31.38 15.85
CA ALA A 172 -24.32 30.45 14.80
C ALA A 172 -23.14 29.92 13.97
N LEU A 173 -22.16 30.76 13.63
CA LEU A 173 -20.93 30.35 12.94
C LEU A 173 -20.11 29.38 13.80
N TRP A 174 -19.96 29.69 15.09
CA TRP A 174 -19.23 28.84 16.03
C TRP A 174 -19.99 27.57 16.43
N VAL A 175 -21.32 27.55 16.38
CA VAL A 175 -22.14 26.34 16.53
C VAL A 175 -21.95 25.41 15.34
N ALA A 176 -21.83 25.92 14.11
CA ALA A 176 -21.54 25.09 12.94
C ALA A 176 -20.11 24.51 12.95
N VAL A 177 -19.11 25.31 13.34
CA VAL A 177 -17.72 24.87 13.50
C VAL A 177 -17.56 23.92 14.71
N GLY A 178 -18.26 24.21 15.79
CA GLY A 178 -18.33 23.42 17.03
C GLY A 178 -19.03 22.07 16.84
N ALA A 179 -20.17 22.03 16.13
CA ALA A 179 -20.86 20.78 15.82
C ALA A 179 -20.00 19.86 14.95
N SER A 180 -19.23 20.42 14.01
CA SER A 180 -18.33 19.66 13.14
C SER A 180 -17.12 19.08 13.88
N THR A 181 -16.58 19.81 14.86
CA THR A 181 -15.50 19.36 15.74
C THR A 181 -15.97 18.33 16.77
N VAL A 182 -17.19 18.45 17.29
CA VAL A 182 -17.80 17.48 18.21
C VAL A 182 -18.19 16.17 17.50
N LEU A 183 -18.71 16.23 16.27
CA LEU A 183 -19.03 15.04 15.48
C LEU A 183 -17.77 14.30 14.99
N ALA A 184 -16.68 15.03 14.70
CA ALA A 184 -15.39 14.43 14.37
C ALA A 184 -14.59 14.01 15.62
N GLY A 185 -14.96 14.50 16.81
CA GLY A 185 -14.25 14.28 18.09
C GLY A 185 -13.97 12.80 18.43
N PRO A 186 -14.94 11.88 18.32
CA PRO A 186 -14.72 10.46 18.55
C PRO A 186 -13.74 9.83 17.55
N PHE A 187 -13.76 10.28 16.30
CA PHE A 187 -12.88 9.78 15.23
C PHE A 187 -11.46 10.34 15.34
N VAL A 188 -11.34 11.60 15.76
CA VAL A 188 -10.07 12.28 16.06
C VAL A 188 -9.44 11.70 17.33
N ALA A 189 -10.23 11.45 18.38
CA ALA A 189 -9.77 10.78 19.59
C ALA A 189 -9.27 9.36 19.29
N ARG A 190 -9.97 8.59 18.45
CA ARG A 190 -9.56 7.25 18.01
C ARG A 190 -8.33 7.25 17.10
N ALA A 191 -8.09 8.33 16.36
CA ALA A 191 -6.91 8.51 15.51
C ALA A 191 -5.67 9.01 16.28
N LEU A 192 -5.86 9.86 17.30
CA LEU A 192 -4.79 10.43 18.13
C LEU A 192 -4.40 9.54 19.31
N PHE A 193 -5.40 8.87 19.87
CA PHE A 193 -5.23 7.87 20.92
C PHE A 193 -5.86 6.58 20.39
N PRO A 194 -5.12 5.79 19.59
CA PRO A 194 -5.49 4.40 19.44
C PRO A 194 -5.47 3.82 20.85
N THR A 195 -6.66 3.68 21.46
CA THR A 195 -6.77 3.02 22.75
C THR A 195 -6.21 1.63 22.56
N ASP A 196 -5.08 1.33 23.20
CA ASP A 196 -4.54 -0.02 23.42
C ASP A 196 -5.50 -0.91 24.26
N ASP A 197 -6.76 -0.47 24.44
CA ASP A 197 -7.72 -1.03 25.37
C ASP A 197 -9.10 -1.28 24.73
N ILE A 198 -9.08 -1.84 23.52
CA ILE A 198 -10.11 -2.82 23.16
C ILE A 198 -9.43 -4.18 23.09
N ARG A 199 -9.07 -4.74 24.25
CA ARG A 199 -9.37 -6.15 24.44
C ARG A 199 -10.88 -6.25 24.43
N PRO A 200 -11.52 -6.89 23.44
CA PRO A 200 -12.94 -7.13 23.52
C PRO A 200 -13.21 -7.96 24.78
N LYS A 201 -14.13 -7.48 25.62
CA LYS A 201 -14.82 -8.35 26.58
C LYS A 201 -15.43 -9.49 25.75
N PRO A 202 -15.17 -10.78 26.07
CA PRO A 202 -15.51 -11.90 25.19
C PRO A 202 -17.01 -12.17 25.24
N THR A 203 -17.76 -11.37 24.49
CA THR A 203 -19.16 -11.63 24.11
C THR A 203 -19.39 -11.06 22.72
N SER A 204 -18.57 -11.52 21.80
CA SER A 204 -18.96 -11.78 20.42
C SER A 204 -18.31 -13.11 20.15
N SER A 205 -19.10 -14.14 19.85
CA SER A 205 -18.58 -15.36 19.25
C SER A 205 -17.74 -14.92 18.06
N ALA A 206 -16.41 -14.90 18.26
CA ALA A 206 -15.46 -14.53 17.21
C ALA A 206 -15.86 -15.35 16.01
N VAL A 207 -16.26 -14.69 14.92
CA VAL A 207 -16.37 -15.36 13.64
C VAL A 207 -14.96 -15.88 13.39
N SER A 208 -14.75 -17.16 13.67
CA SER A 208 -13.47 -17.80 13.45
C SER A 208 -13.18 -17.63 11.97
N LEU A 209 -12.09 -16.93 11.64
CA LEU A 209 -11.68 -16.82 10.25
C LEU A 209 -11.56 -18.23 9.67
N PRO A 210 -11.96 -18.44 8.40
CA PRO A 210 -11.83 -19.74 7.76
C PRO A 210 -10.41 -20.28 7.91
N VAL A 211 -10.29 -21.54 8.29
CA VAL A 211 -9.03 -22.26 8.32
C VAL A 211 -8.96 -23.07 7.03
N ARG A 212 -7.97 -22.79 6.20
CA ARG A 212 -7.72 -23.48 4.93
C ARG A 212 -6.27 -23.93 4.88
N GLY A 213 -6.05 -25.16 4.41
CA GLY A 213 -4.74 -25.63 3.98
C GLY A 213 -4.70 -25.76 2.46
N LEU A 214 -3.50 -25.96 1.93
CA LEU A 214 -3.32 -26.23 0.52
C LEU A 214 -4.05 -27.55 0.15
N PRO A 215 -4.92 -27.55 -0.88
CA PRO A 215 -5.58 -28.75 -1.34
C PRO A 215 -4.57 -29.88 -1.65
N GLN A 216 -4.84 -31.07 -1.11
CA GLN A 216 -3.97 -32.25 -1.29
C GLN A 216 -4.50 -33.22 -2.36
N ASP A 217 -5.72 -33.01 -2.85
CA ASP A 217 -6.42 -33.84 -3.83
C ASP A 217 -6.43 -33.24 -5.24
N ARG A 218 -5.98 -31.99 -5.39
CA ARG A 218 -5.99 -31.24 -6.65
C ARG A 218 -4.92 -30.17 -6.70
N VAL A 219 -4.65 -29.66 -7.91
CA VAL A 219 -3.81 -28.48 -8.10
C VAL A 219 -4.58 -27.21 -7.73
N ALA A 220 -4.04 -26.43 -6.80
CA ALA A 220 -4.54 -25.13 -6.41
C ALA A 220 -4.14 -24.04 -7.40
N LEU A 221 -5.04 -23.08 -7.63
CA LEU A 221 -4.72 -21.84 -8.31
C LEU A 221 -4.46 -20.74 -7.27
N GLY A 222 -3.32 -20.08 -7.41
CA GLY A 222 -2.97 -18.89 -6.64
C GLY A 222 -2.77 -17.68 -7.52
N VAL A 223 -2.76 -16.49 -6.91
CA VAL A 223 -2.42 -15.24 -7.59
C VAL A 223 -1.57 -14.34 -6.69
N TYR A 224 -0.51 -13.76 -7.25
CA TYR A 224 0.02 -12.47 -6.80
C TYR A 224 -0.70 -11.41 -7.64
N ASP A 225 -1.56 -10.62 -7.02
CA ASP A 225 -2.40 -9.67 -7.75
C ASP A 225 -2.60 -8.38 -6.93
N PRO A 226 -1.62 -7.46 -6.98
CA PRO A 226 -1.70 -6.21 -6.22
C PRO A 226 -2.86 -5.30 -6.66
N SER A 227 -3.44 -5.54 -7.84
CA SER A 227 -4.62 -4.81 -8.32
C SER A 227 -5.95 -5.31 -7.75
N GLY A 228 -5.98 -6.53 -7.20
CA GLY A 228 -7.19 -7.18 -6.68
C GLY A 228 -8.20 -7.64 -7.73
N SER A 229 -7.87 -7.60 -9.03
CA SER A 229 -8.78 -7.95 -10.12
C SER A 229 -9.10 -9.46 -10.22
N LEU A 230 -8.20 -10.33 -9.79
CA LEU A 230 -8.30 -11.79 -9.90
C LEU A 230 -8.68 -12.47 -8.59
N GLN A 231 -8.41 -11.83 -7.44
CA GLN A 231 -8.59 -12.43 -6.11
C GLN A 231 -10.04 -12.89 -5.83
N SER A 232 -11.04 -12.28 -6.48
CA SER A 232 -12.46 -12.65 -6.32
C SER A 232 -12.89 -13.85 -7.16
N LEU A 233 -12.01 -14.40 -8.01
CA LEU A 233 -12.33 -15.56 -8.82
C LEU A 233 -12.53 -16.80 -7.95
N PRO A 234 -13.61 -17.58 -8.13
CA PRO A 234 -13.90 -18.76 -7.29
C PRO A 234 -12.86 -19.89 -7.41
N GLN A 235 -12.02 -19.85 -8.45
CA GLN A 235 -10.90 -20.76 -8.66
C GLN A 235 -9.70 -20.44 -7.76
N VAL A 236 -9.55 -19.18 -7.35
CA VAL A 236 -8.41 -18.74 -6.56
C VAL A 236 -8.54 -19.29 -5.15
N SER A 237 -7.42 -19.81 -4.64
CA SER A 237 -7.34 -20.46 -3.33
C SER A 237 -6.09 -20.08 -2.56
N ILE A 238 -5.11 -19.45 -3.23
CA ILE A 238 -3.89 -18.91 -2.63
C ILE A 238 -3.79 -17.45 -3.04
N GLU A 239 -3.48 -16.59 -2.08
CA GLU A 239 -3.02 -15.24 -2.39
C GLU A 239 -1.57 -15.10 -1.99
N HIS A 240 -0.77 -14.63 -2.94
CA HIS A 240 0.64 -14.45 -2.79
C HIS A 240 0.93 -12.98 -2.53
N ILE A 241 1.79 -12.72 -1.54
CA ILE A 241 2.31 -11.38 -1.22
C ILE A 241 3.83 -11.42 -1.12
N PHE A 242 4.48 -10.30 -1.46
CA PHE A 242 5.90 -10.08 -1.21
C PHE A 242 6.07 -9.18 0.00
N TRP A 243 6.98 -9.55 0.89
CA TRP A 243 7.20 -8.86 2.15
C TRP A 243 8.69 -8.67 2.41
N ASN A 244 9.12 -7.42 2.53
CA ASN A 244 10.45 -7.09 3.02
C ASN A 244 10.50 -7.31 4.54
N TRP A 245 11.31 -8.27 4.99
CA TRP A 245 11.37 -8.70 6.39
C TRP A 245 11.92 -7.66 7.37
N THR A 246 12.47 -6.54 6.88
CA THR A 246 12.94 -5.42 7.70
C THR A 246 11.82 -4.44 8.05
N LEU A 247 10.67 -4.53 7.37
CA LEU A 247 9.49 -3.72 7.66
C LEU A 247 8.78 -4.17 8.95
N ASP A 248 7.92 -3.30 9.47
CA ASP A 248 7.10 -3.60 10.65
C ASP A 248 6.17 -4.80 10.38
N PRO A 249 6.29 -5.91 11.14
CA PRO A 249 5.49 -7.12 10.92
C PRO A 249 3.97 -6.92 11.14
N SER A 250 3.52 -5.79 11.70
CA SER A 250 2.09 -5.48 11.81
C SER A 250 1.39 -5.42 10.43
N GLY A 251 2.08 -4.90 9.41
CA GLY A 251 1.60 -4.86 8.02
C GLY A 251 1.48 -6.24 7.40
N LEU A 252 2.37 -7.16 7.74
CA LEU A 252 2.28 -8.57 7.35
C LEU A 252 1.05 -9.23 8.01
N ALA A 253 0.83 -8.98 9.31
CA ALA A 253 -0.31 -9.53 10.04
C ALA A 253 -1.64 -9.10 9.42
N ALA A 254 -1.76 -7.83 9.04
CA ALA A 254 -2.95 -7.28 8.40
C ALA A 254 -3.24 -7.96 7.06
N GLN A 255 -2.25 -8.06 6.18
CA GLN A 255 -2.40 -8.72 4.87
C GLN A 255 -2.77 -10.20 5.01
N VAL A 256 -2.12 -10.93 5.93
CA VAL A 256 -2.45 -12.34 6.19
C VAL A 256 -3.91 -12.48 6.65
N LYS A 257 -4.37 -11.65 7.58
CA LYS A 257 -5.78 -11.66 8.03
C LYS A 257 -6.76 -11.34 6.90
N GLU A 258 -6.38 -10.43 6.01
CA GLU A 258 -7.20 -10.07 4.86
C GLU A 258 -7.39 -11.26 3.91
N ILE A 259 -6.29 -11.93 3.57
CA ILE A 259 -6.30 -13.16 2.76
C ILE A 259 -7.17 -14.25 3.42
N ARG A 260 -7.01 -14.44 4.74
CA ARG A 260 -7.82 -15.38 5.52
C ARG A 260 -9.31 -15.05 5.51
N SER A 261 -9.66 -13.77 5.55
CA SER A 261 -11.05 -13.31 5.51
C SER A 261 -11.76 -13.68 4.21
N ARG A 262 -11.00 -13.77 3.10
CA ARG A 262 -11.47 -14.28 1.81
C ARG A 262 -11.48 -15.80 1.72
N GLY A 263 -10.94 -16.48 2.73
CA GLY A 263 -10.87 -17.94 2.77
C GLY A 263 -9.80 -18.52 1.84
N HIS A 264 -8.72 -17.79 1.60
CA HIS A 264 -7.57 -18.23 0.83
C HIS A 264 -6.38 -18.56 1.74
N VAL A 265 -5.46 -19.38 1.23
CA VAL A 265 -4.19 -19.71 1.89
C VAL A 265 -3.18 -18.59 1.58
N PRO A 266 -2.57 -17.95 2.58
CA PRO A 266 -1.52 -16.97 2.36
C PRO A 266 -0.22 -17.64 1.92
N MET A 267 0.37 -17.16 0.82
CA MET A 267 1.77 -17.41 0.48
C MET A 267 2.57 -16.11 0.64
N VAL A 268 3.60 -16.14 1.47
CA VAL A 268 4.43 -14.97 1.81
C VAL A 268 5.83 -15.17 1.26
N SER A 269 6.20 -14.39 0.24
CA SER A 269 7.60 -14.23 -0.15
C SER A 269 8.31 -13.30 0.80
N ALA A 270 9.01 -13.86 1.78
CA ALA A 270 9.83 -13.08 2.69
C ALA A 270 11.17 -12.75 2.03
N GLU A 271 11.34 -11.48 1.66
CA GLU A 271 12.51 -10.95 0.99
C GLU A 271 13.51 -10.41 2.02
N PRO A 272 14.68 -11.05 2.18
CA PRO A 272 15.64 -10.68 3.21
C PRO A 272 16.46 -9.46 2.83
N TRP A 273 15.83 -8.30 2.58
CA TRP A 273 16.59 -7.09 2.27
C TRP A 273 17.54 -6.73 3.44
N PRO A 274 18.77 -6.27 3.16
CA PRO A 274 19.72 -5.90 4.20
C PRO A 274 19.28 -4.61 4.90
N ARG A 275 19.65 -4.43 6.19
CA ARG A 275 19.41 -3.16 6.90
C ARG A 275 20.28 -2.02 6.34
N ASP A 276 21.52 -2.36 6.00
CA ASP A 276 22.55 -1.43 5.55
C ASP A 276 23.17 -1.90 4.23
N ALA A 277 23.73 -0.98 3.46
CA ALA A 277 24.48 -1.30 2.25
C ALA A 277 25.85 -1.91 2.62
N GLY A 278 25.91 -3.23 2.76
CA GLY A 278 27.13 -3.98 3.02
C GLY A 278 26.93 -5.45 2.64
N GLY A 279 27.72 -5.94 1.68
CA GLY A 279 27.52 -7.22 0.97
C GLY A 279 27.69 -8.51 1.80
N THR A 280 27.33 -8.52 3.07
CA THR A 280 27.45 -9.66 4.00
C THR A 280 26.12 -10.28 4.40
N LEU A 281 25.02 -9.93 3.71
CA LEU A 281 23.66 -10.33 4.07
C LEU A 281 23.53 -11.81 4.44
N ILE A 282 23.78 -12.73 3.50
CA ILE A 282 23.51 -14.16 3.74
C ILE A 282 24.40 -14.76 4.84
N PRO A 283 25.73 -14.51 4.86
CA PRO A 283 26.57 -14.89 6.01
C PRO A 283 26.08 -14.30 7.34
N ASP A 284 25.58 -13.06 7.35
CA ASP A 284 25.05 -12.41 8.55
C ASP A 284 23.75 -13.05 9.04
N VAL A 285 22.89 -13.49 8.12
CA VAL A 285 21.70 -14.29 8.46
C VAL A 285 22.12 -15.63 9.06
N ALA A 286 23.06 -16.34 8.42
CA ALA A 286 23.57 -17.61 8.93
C ALA A 286 24.21 -17.48 10.32
N ALA A 287 24.89 -16.36 10.59
CA ALA A 287 25.46 -16.03 11.89
C ALA A 287 24.42 -15.53 12.93
N GLY A 288 23.16 -15.40 12.56
CA GLY A 288 22.05 -15.01 13.45
C GLY A 288 21.88 -13.50 13.69
N LYS A 289 22.57 -12.63 12.94
CA LYS A 289 22.43 -11.16 13.10
C LYS A 289 21.03 -10.65 12.74
N TYR A 290 20.28 -11.43 11.98
CA TYR A 290 18.90 -11.16 11.54
C TYR A 290 17.84 -12.03 12.26
N ASP A 291 18.21 -12.73 13.35
CA ASP A 291 17.26 -13.52 14.13
C ASP A 291 16.11 -12.68 14.69
N GLY A 292 16.35 -11.39 14.96
CA GLY A 292 15.31 -10.47 15.45
C GLY A 292 14.19 -10.27 14.43
N GLU A 293 14.55 -10.02 13.17
CA GLU A 293 13.63 -9.88 12.03
C GLU A 293 12.87 -11.18 11.78
N ALA A 294 13.61 -12.31 11.69
CA ALA A 294 13.01 -13.61 11.47
C ALA A 294 12.01 -13.99 12.59
N ARG A 295 12.37 -13.73 13.86
CA ARG A 295 11.48 -13.97 15.00
C ARG A 295 10.23 -13.10 14.95
N ARG A 296 10.37 -11.80 14.69
CA ARG A 296 9.23 -10.87 14.59
C ARG A 296 8.25 -11.28 13.49
N MET A 297 8.75 -11.61 12.30
CA MET A 297 7.96 -12.13 11.19
C MET A 297 7.24 -13.42 11.59
N CYS A 298 7.97 -14.42 12.09
CA CYS A 298 7.40 -15.72 12.38
C CYS A 298 6.47 -15.74 13.60
N SER A 299 6.67 -14.87 14.59
CA SER A 299 5.70 -14.68 15.68
C SER A 299 4.38 -14.11 15.20
N VAL A 300 4.40 -13.21 14.20
CA VAL A 300 3.15 -12.73 13.58
C VAL A 300 2.45 -13.86 12.82
N LEU A 301 3.18 -14.68 12.06
CA LEU A 301 2.57 -15.80 11.35
C LEU A 301 2.04 -16.88 12.31
N ALA A 302 2.74 -17.14 13.42
CA ALA A 302 2.32 -18.06 14.47
C ALA A 302 1.02 -17.63 15.17
N ALA A 303 0.76 -16.32 15.26
CA ALA A 303 -0.47 -15.79 15.87
C ALA A 303 -1.74 -16.13 15.07
N GLU A 304 -1.59 -16.60 13.84
CA GLU A 304 -2.69 -16.91 12.92
C GLU A 304 -3.11 -18.39 12.96
N ILE A 305 -2.54 -19.19 13.85
CA ILE A 305 -2.94 -20.59 14.10
C ILE A 305 -4.47 -20.71 14.25
N PRO A 306 -5.10 -21.73 13.63
CA PRO A 306 -4.49 -22.88 12.95
C PRO A 306 -4.36 -22.71 11.42
N GLN A 307 -4.38 -21.49 10.88
CA GLN A 307 -4.28 -21.25 9.44
C GLN A 307 -2.92 -21.67 8.89
N GLU A 308 -2.89 -22.54 7.87
CA GLU A 308 -1.67 -22.86 7.11
C GLU A 308 -1.16 -21.64 6.34
N ILE A 309 0.14 -21.36 6.41
CA ILE A 309 0.79 -20.25 5.72
C ILE A 309 2.03 -20.77 4.99
N LEU A 310 2.11 -20.51 3.70
CA LEU A 310 3.28 -20.89 2.89
C LEU A 310 4.34 -19.78 2.98
N LEU A 311 5.51 -20.05 3.56
CA LEU A 311 6.59 -19.07 3.70
C LEU A 311 7.72 -19.34 2.70
N ARG A 312 7.86 -18.47 1.69
CA ARG A 312 8.86 -18.53 0.62
C ARG A 312 10.01 -17.56 0.88
N TRP A 313 10.87 -17.88 1.85
CA TRP A 313 11.98 -17.02 2.24
C TRP A 313 13.17 -17.11 1.28
N GLY A 314 13.75 -15.96 0.91
CA GLY A 314 15.00 -15.90 0.13
C GLY A 314 14.91 -16.65 -1.20
N HIS A 315 13.85 -16.39 -1.97
CA HIS A 315 13.56 -17.03 -3.25
C HIS A 315 14.59 -16.72 -4.34
N GLU A 316 14.63 -17.56 -5.37
CA GLU A 316 15.47 -17.41 -6.58
C GLU A 316 16.95 -17.17 -6.28
N MET A 317 17.42 -17.81 -5.22
CA MET A 317 18.80 -17.73 -4.73
C MET A 317 19.85 -18.19 -5.75
N ASP A 318 19.43 -18.97 -6.74
CA ASP A 318 20.25 -19.51 -7.82
C ASP A 318 20.43 -18.55 -9.00
N LEU A 319 19.77 -17.38 -8.99
CA LEU A 319 20.01 -16.28 -9.93
C LEU A 319 21.12 -15.35 -9.42
N LYS A 320 22.37 -15.84 -9.46
CA LYS A 320 23.52 -15.15 -8.88
C LYS A 320 23.62 -13.67 -9.28
N GLY A 321 23.61 -12.79 -8.27
CA GLY A 321 23.79 -11.35 -8.43
C GLY A 321 22.50 -10.57 -8.73
N LEU A 322 21.36 -11.25 -8.95
CA LEU A 322 20.08 -10.58 -9.17
C LEU A 322 19.53 -9.96 -7.88
N TYR A 323 19.60 -10.72 -6.78
CA TYR A 323 19.15 -10.30 -5.45
C TYR A 323 20.33 -10.20 -4.47
N PRO A 324 20.25 -9.33 -3.43
CA PRO A 324 21.26 -9.31 -2.37
C PRO A 324 21.50 -10.69 -1.72
N TRP A 325 20.45 -11.51 -1.62
CA TRP A 325 20.53 -12.87 -1.08
C TRP A 325 20.99 -13.95 -2.07
N SER A 326 21.13 -13.60 -3.35
CA SER A 326 21.67 -14.49 -4.40
C SER A 326 23.19 -14.32 -4.62
N ALA A 327 23.80 -13.32 -3.97
CA ALA A 327 25.21 -12.99 -4.15
C ALA A 327 26.18 -13.92 -3.37
N GLY A 328 25.68 -14.62 -2.34
CA GLY A 328 26.47 -15.52 -1.49
C GLY A 328 26.74 -16.89 -2.11
N SER A 329 27.51 -17.71 -1.40
CA SER A 329 27.74 -19.11 -1.80
C SER A 329 26.50 -19.98 -1.52
N PRO A 330 26.33 -21.12 -2.22
CA PRO A 330 25.25 -22.06 -1.89
C PRO A 330 25.29 -22.56 -0.45
N ALA A 331 26.49 -22.76 0.11
CA ALA A 331 26.68 -23.17 1.50
C ALA A 331 26.18 -22.11 2.49
N ASP A 332 26.47 -20.83 2.25
CA ASP A 332 26.00 -19.74 3.10
C ASP A 332 24.47 -19.63 3.04
N TYR A 333 23.89 -19.78 1.84
CA TYR A 333 22.43 -19.78 1.68
C TYR A 333 21.78 -20.92 2.45
N ILE A 334 22.32 -22.15 2.34
CA ILE A 334 21.81 -23.31 3.08
C ILE A 334 21.85 -23.05 4.59
N ALA A 335 22.96 -22.51 5.10
CA ALA A 335 23.09 -22.19 6.53
C ALA A 335 22.08 -21.11 6.96
N ALA A 336 21.92 -20.05 6.17
CA ALA A 336 20.96 -18.98 6.43
C ALA A 336 19.51 -19.47 6.39
N TYR A 337 19.14 -20.27 5.39
CA TYR A 337 17.79 -20.83 5.25
C TYR A 337 17.45 -21.69 6.46
N ARG A 338 18.36 -22.60 6.86
CA ARG A 338 18.19 -23.44 8.05
C ARG A 338 18.02 -22.59 9.32
N ARG A 339 18.83 -21.54 9.47
CA ARG A 339 18.73 -20.63 10.62
C ARG A 339 17.36 -19.97 10.72
N VAL A 340 16.82 -19.46 9.61
CA VAL A 340 15.50 -18.82 9.59
C VAL A 340 14.41 -19.82 9.95
N VAL A 341 14.43 -21.02 9.37
CA VAL A 341 13.48 -22.10 9.69
C VAL A 341 13.54 -22.45 11.19
N ASP A 342 14.73 -22.60 11.75
CA ASP A 342 14.92 -22.93 13.16
C ASP A 342 14.41 -21.81 14.09
N VAL A 343 14.63 -20.55 13.73
CA VAL A 343 14.07 -19.39 14.46
C VAL A 343 12.54 -19.39 14.41
N CYS A 344 11.95 -19.69 13.26
CA CYS A 344 10.50 -19.72 13.09
C CYS A 344 9.86 -20.87 13.88
N ARG A 345 10.48 -22.05 13.88
CA ARG A 345 10.08 -23.19 14.72
C ARG A 345 10.17 -22.84 16.21
N ALA A 346 11.27 -22.21 16.64
CA ALA A 346 11.44 -21.75 18.01
C ALA A 346 10.44 -20.66 18.42
N ALA A 347 9.95 -19.87 17.46
CA ALA A 347 8.90 -18.87 17.67
C ALA A 347 7.48 -19.48 17.75
N GLY A 348 7.34 -20.80 17.62
CA GLY A 348 6.05 -21.50 17.71
C GLY A 348 5.21 -21.44 16.43
N ALA A 349 5.81 -21.11 15.28
CA ALA A 349 5.11 -21.02 14.00
C ALA A 349 4.82 -22.41 13.39
N SER A 350 4.04 -23.24 14.10
CA SER A 350 3.73 -24.62 13.70
C SER A 350 2.76 -24.72 12.52
N ASN A 351 2.15 -23.61 12.12
CA ASN A 351 1.26 -23.48 10.98
C ASN A 351 1.95 -22.96 9.71
N VAL A 352 3.27 -22.71 9.77
CA VAL A 352 4.06 -22.25 8.64
C VAL A 352 4.69 -23.43 7.94
N GLU A 353 4.41 -23.55 6.64
CA GLU A 353 5.00 -24.52 5.72
C GLU A 353 6.09 -23.81 4.89
N PHE A 354 7.32 -24.31 4.93
CA PHE A 354 8.47 -23.66 4.32
C PHE A 354 8.61 -24.04 2.84
N VAL A 355 8.59 -23.02 1.98
CA VAL A 355 8.75 -23.16 0.53
C VAL A 355 10.19 -22.81 0.13
N TRP A 356 11.00 -23.81 -0.21
CA TRP A 356 12.32 -23.57 -0.81
C TRP A 356 12.15 -23.39 -2.32
N SER A 357 12.40 -22.19 -2.83
CA SER A 357 11.99 -21.79 -4.18
C SER A 357 13.15 -21.25 -5.01
N PRO A 358 13.93 -22.09 -5.69
CA PRO A 358 14.83 -21.64 -6.75
C PRO A 358 14.05 -21.12 -7.98
N ALA A 359 14.71 -20.33 -8.81
CA ALA A 359 14.25 -20.03 -10.16
C ALA A 359 14.28 -21.28 -11.04
N GLY A 360 15.16 -22.24 -10.73
CA GLY A 360 15.31 -23.50 -11.46
C GLY A 360 16.38 -23.41 -12.55
N THR A 361 17.49 -22.73 -12.27
CA THR A 361 18.73 -22.82 -13.06
C THR A 361 19.41 -24.18 -12.83
N PRO A 362 20.37 -24.60 -13.66
CA PRO A 362 21.13 -25.84 -13.45
C PRO A 362 21.80 -25.94 -12.06
N SER A 363 22.19 -24.80 -11.46
CA SER A 363 22.79 -24.74 -10.12
C SER A 363 21.78 -24.80 -8.96
N ALA A 364 20.47 -24.86 -9.21
CA ALA A 364 19.45 -24.86 -8.15
C ALA A 364 19.70 -25.96 -7.09
N ARG A 365 20.18 -27.14 -7.50
CA ARG A 365 20.46 -28.26 -6.59
C ARG A 365 21.53 -27.94 -5.54
N ASP A 366 22.44 -27.03 -5.83
CA ASP A 366 23.54 -26.66 -4.94
C ASP A 366 23.04 -25.92 -3.69
N TYR A 367 21.84 -25.33 -3.76
CA TYR A 367 21.23 -24.53 -2.69
C TYR A 367 20.24 -25.31 -1.82
N TRP A 368 20.14 -26.63 -1.99
CA TRP A 368 19.17 -27.48 -1.29
C TRP A 368 19.44 -27.56 0.23
N PRO A 369 18.54 -27.06 1.10
CA PRO A 369 18.79 -27.01 2.54
C PRO A 369 18.53 -28.34 3.27
N GLY A 370 18.01 -29.36 2.58
CA GLY A 370 17.74 -30.68 3.15
C GLY A 370 16.25 -30.93 3.44
N GLN A 371 15.86 -32.21 3.45
CA GLN A 371 14.44 -32.61 3.52
C GLN A 371 13.71 -32.16 4.80
N THR A 372 14.42 -32.00 5.91
CA THR A 372 13.84 -31.63 7.20
C THR A 372 13.57 -30.12 7.33
N TYR A 373 13.99 -29.33 6.35
CA TYR A 373 13.85 -27.86 6.36
C TYR A 373 12.86 -27.35 5.32
N VAL A 374 12.32 -28.22 4.47
CA VAL A 374 11.49 -27.85 3.33
C VAL A 374 10.21 -28.67 3.35
N ASP A 375 9.08 -28.00 3.24
CA ASP A 375 7.78 -28.65 3.11
C ASP A 375 7.34 -28.68 1.65
N TYR A 376 7.61 -27.60 0.90
CA TYR A 376 7.32 -27.47 -0.53
C TYR A 376 8.54 -26.95 -1.32
N VAL A 377 8.67 -27.39 -2.57
CA VAL A 377 9.62 -26.80 -3.53
C VAL A 377 8.90 -25.81 -4.42
N GLY A 378 9.37 -24.57 -4.48
CA GLY A 378 8.90 -23.55 -5.42
C GLY A 378 9.69 -23.54 -6.73
N LEU A 379 9.06 -23.21 -7.84
CA LEU A 379 9.70 -22.94 -9.14
C LEU A 379 9.10 -21.71 -9.82
N THR A 380 9.93 -20.95 -10.51
CA THR A 380 9.50 -19.82 -11.36
C THR A 380 9.43 -20.26 -12.82
N VAL A 381 8.28 -20.01 -13.46
CA VAL A 381 8.00 -20.38 -14.86
C VAL A 381 7.36 -19.19 -15.58
N LEU A 382 8.17 -18.46 -16.34
CA LEU A 382 7.76 -17.27 -17.07
C LEU A 382 7.95 -17.51 -18.57
N GLY A 383 6.88 -17.40 -19.35
CA GLY A 383 6.91 -17.52 -20.81
C GLY A 383 6.95 -16.16 -21.48
N PHE A 384 8.05 -15.82 -22.14
CA PHE A 384 8.18 -14.56 -22.87
C PHE A 384 9.11 -14.73 -24.07
N ARG A 385 8.53 -14.64 -25.26
CA ARG A 385 9.19 -14.96 -26.53
C ARG A 385 10.51 -14.25 -26.71
N GLU A 386 10.57 -12.95 -26.43
CA GLU A 386 11.76 -12.13 -26.61
C GLU A 386 12.90 -12.60 -25.71
N TRP A 387 12.57 -13.07 -24.51
CA TRP A 387 13.55 -13.63 -23.57
C TRP A 387 13.97 -15.04 -23.99
N ASP A 388 13.03 -15.87 -24.42
CA ASP A 388 13.33 -17.22 -24.94
C ASP A 388 14.29 -17.15 -26.13
N VAL A 389 13.99 -16.29 -27.11
CA VAL A 389 14.82 -16.07 -28.31
C VAL A 389 16.18 -15.47 -27.94
N PHE A 390 16.22 -14.54 -26.98
CA PHE A 390 17.48 -13.95 -26.51
C PHE A 390 18.45 -15.00 -25.95
N TRP A 391 17.95 -16.04 -25.27
CA TRP A 391 18.78 -17.16 -24.78
C TRP A 391 18.91 -18.33 -25.76
N GLY A 392 18.54 -18.12 -27.03
CA GLY A 392 18.84 -19.03 -28.12
C GLY A 392 17.73 -20.03 -28.47
N ALA A 393 16.50 -19.86 -27.96
CA ALA A 393 15.36 -20.61 -28.47
C ALA A 393 15.01 -20.12 -29.89
N PRO A 394 14.55 -21.00 -30.79
CA PRO A 394 14.14 -20.59 -32.14
C PRO A 394 12.84 -19.76 -32.15
N ASP A 395 11.99 -19.93 -31.14
CA ASP A 395 10.75 -19.19 -30.93
C ASP A 395 10.33 -19.24 -29.45
N ALA A 396 9.15 -18.71 -29.11
CA ALA A 396 8.56 -18.76 -27.78
C ALA A 396 8.43 -20.21 -27.27
N LEU A 397 8.88 -20.46 -26.04
CA LEU A 397 8.83 -21.79 -25.43
C LEU A 397 7.45 -22.08 -24.82
N ALA A 398 6.97 -23.30 -25.01
CA ALA A 398 5.77 -23.78 -24.34
C ALA A 398 6.02 -24.00 -22.83
N PHE A 399 4.96 -23.99 -22.03
CA PHE A 399 5.04 -24.24 -20.58
C PHE A 399 5.87 -25.49 -20.24
N THR A 400 5.64 -26.60 -20.94
CA THR A 400 6.34 -27.88 -20.70
C THR A 400 7.83 -27.81 -21.00
N GLU A 401 8.25 -26.98 -21.95
CA GLU A 401 9.65 -26.81 -22.33
C GLU A 401 10.41 -25.99 -21.28
N ILE A 402 9.74 -25.05 -20.61
CA ILE A 402 10.31 -24.28 -19.49
C ILE A 402 10.24 -25.07 -18.18
N PHE A 403 9.08 -25.64 -17.87
CA PHE A 403 8.82 -26.32 -16.60
C PHE A 403 9.49 -27.70 -16.50
N GLY A 404 9.49 -28.49 -17.58
CA GLY A 404 9.98 -29.88 -17.57
C GLY A 404 11.42 -30.02 -17.06
N PRO A 405 12.40 -29.27 -17.60
CA PRO A 405 13.78 -29.29 -17.12
C PRO A 405 13.89 -28.86 -15.65
N LYS A 406 13.19 -27.78 -15.24
CA LYS A 406 13.19 -27.28 -13.86
C LYS A 406 12.62 -28.31 -12.88
N PHE A 407 11.51 -28.94 -13.23
CA PHE A 407 10.92 -30.02 -12.44
C PHE A 407 11.85 -31.24 -12.35
N GLY A 408 12.54 -31.59 -13.44
CA GLY A 408 13.55 -32.65 -13.45
C GLY A 408 14.71 -32.41 -12.47
N LEU A 409 15.05 -31.14 -12.17
CA LEU A 409 16.06 -30.81 -11.18
C LEU A 409 15.62 -31.15 -9.75
N VAL A 410 14.34 -30.96 -9.42
CA VAL A 410 13.85 -30.99 -8.03
C VAL A 410 13.01 -32.21 -7.67
N LYS A 411 12.45 -32.94 -8.66
CA LYS A 411 11.57 -34.10 -8.41
C LYS A 411 12.21 -35.19 -7.54
N GLY A 412 13.54 -35.32 -7.60
CA GLY A 412 14.31 -36.29 -6.82
C GLY A 412 14.37 -35.98 -5.32
N PHE A 413 13.98 -34.78 -4.88
CA PHE A 413 13.97 -34.42 -3.46
C PHE A 413 12.78 -34.99 -2.68
N GLY A 414 11.78 -35.55 -3.38
CA GLY A 414 10.63 -36.20 -2.75
C GLY A 414 9.68 -35.23 -2.02
N LYS A 415 9.68 -33.96 -2.42
CA LYS A 415 8.80 -32.91 -1.87
C LYS A 415 7.77 -32.47 -2.91
N PRO A 416 6.53 -32.12 -2.50
CA PRO A 416 5.57 -31.52 -3.40
C PRO A 416 6.09 -30.20 -3.99
N VAL A 417 5.70 -29.92 -5.23
CA VAL A 417 6.16 -28.76 -6.00
C VAL A 417 5.04 -27.75 -6.15
N ILE A 418 5.39 -26.47 -6.10
CA ILE A 418 4.53 -25.33 -6.40
C ILE A 418 5.22 -24.54 -7.51
N VAL A 419 4.52 -24.22 -8.59
CA VAL A 419 4.99 -23.14 -9.47
C VAL A 419 4.62 -21.84 -8.74
N ALA A 420 5.60 -21.29 -8.02
CA ALA A 420 5.41 -20.16 -7.11
C ALA A 420 5.24 -18.85 -7.87
N GLU A 421 5.73 -18.79 -9.11
CA GLU A 421 5.51 -17.68 -10.02
C GLU A 421 5.27 -18.23 -11.43
N LEU A 422 4.07 -17.99 -11.96
CA LEU A 422 3.65 -18.32 -13.31
C LEU A 422 3.27 -17.04 -14.05
N GLY A 423 3.83 -16.81 -15.23
CA GLY A 423 3.53 -15.62 -16.02
C GLY A 423 3.72 -15.87 -17.51
N VAL A 424 2.91 -15.21 -18.34
CA VAL A 424 3.10 -15.23 -19.79
C VAL A 424 2.78 -13.86 -20.41
N ALA A 425 3.69 -13.38 -21.24
CA ALA A 425 3.58 -12.12 -21.97
C ALA A 425 3.53 -12.38 -23.48
N GLY A 426 2.76 -11.56 -24.20
CA GLY A 426 2.52 -11.70 -25.64
C GLY A 426 1.09 -11.33 -26.03
N GLU A 427 0.64 -11.80 -27.19
CA GLU A 427 -0.75 -11.62 -27.64
C GLU A 427 -1.74 -12.49 -26.85
N ASP A 428 -2.97 -12.01 -26.65
CA ASP A 428 -3.97 -12.69 -25.83
C ASP A 428 -4.25 -14.15 -26.26
N LYS A 429 -4.29 -14.42 -27.57
CA LYS A 429 -4.49 -15.79 -28.08
C LYS A 429 -3.37 -16.72 -27.62
N TYR A 430 -2.12 -16.27 -27.74
CA TYR A 430 -0.95 -17.01 -27.28
C TYR A 430 -1.00 -17.24 -25.77
N ARG A 431 -1.29 -16.18 -24.99
CA ARG A 431 -1.36 -16.26 -23.53
C ARG A 431 -2.43 -17.24 -23.04
N VAL A 432 -3.61 -17.23 -23.65
CA VAL A 432 -4.70 -18.16 -23.33
C VAL A 432 -4.28 -19.61 -23.60
N GLU A 433 -3.72 -19.91 -24.77
CA GLU A 433 -3.31 -21.27 -25.11
C GLU A 433 -2.15 -21.76 -24.25
N TRP A 434 -1.17 -20.89 -23.96
CA TRP A 434 -0.03 -21.20 -23.10
C TRP A 434 -0.48 -21.51 -21.68
N LEU A 435 -1.35 -20.68 -21.08
CA LEU A 435 -1.90 -20.92 -19.74
C LEU A 435 -2.78 -22.17 -19.70
N LYS A 436 -3.59 -22.40 -20.74
CA LYS A 436 -4.38 -23.62 -20.84
C LYS A 436 -3.51 -24.87 -20.92
N ALA A 437 -2.36 -24.81 -21.59
CA ALA A 437 -1.37 -25.88 -21.59
C ALA A 437 -0.74 -26.07 -20.20
N ALA A 438 -0.41 -24.99 -19.49
CA ALA A 438 0.11 -25.03 -18.12
C ALA A 438 -0.87 -25.72 -17.17
N PHE A 439 -2.13 -25.28 -17.17
CA PHE A 439 -3.17 -25.86 -16.32
C PHE A 439 -3.45 -27.34 -16.61
N ARG A 440 -3.50 -27.74 -17.89
CA ARG A 440 -3.65 -29.15 -18.27
C ARG A 440 -2.46 -30.00 -17.86
N THR A 441 -1.24 -29.49 -18.06
CA THR A 441 -0.01 -30.19 -17.67
C THR A 441 0.00 -30.43 -16.17
N ALA A 442 -0.39 -29.43 -15.38
CA ALA A 442 -0.37 -29.55 -13.93
C ALA A 442 -1.28 -30.66 -13.39
N GLN A 443 -2.45 -30.91 -14.00
CA GLN A 443 -3.33 -32.01 -13.60
C GLN A 443 -2.69 -33.39 -13.80
N GLY A 444 -1.71 -33.52 -14.70
CA GLY A 444 -1.02 -34.78 -14.97
C GLY A 444 0.18 -35.06 -14.06
N ILE A 445 0.49 -34.18 -13.10
CA ILE A 445 1.69 -34.26 -12.26
C ILE A 445 1.27 -34.29 -10.78
N PRO A 446 1.18 -35.48 -10.16
CA PRO A 446 0.71 -35.64 -8.78
C PRO A 446 1.52 -34.83 -7.75
N GLU A 447 2.81 -34.60 -8.01
CA GLU A 447 3.68 -33.83 -7.15
C GLU A 447 3.42 -32.33 -7.23
N LEU A 448 2.79 -31.83 -8.30
CA LEU A 448 2.51 -30.40 -8.49
C LEU A 448 1.22 -30.01 -7.76
N ARG A 449 1.36 -29.19 -6.72
CA ARG A 449 0.27 -28.81 -5.81
C ARG A 449 -0.37 -27.48 -6.12
N ALA A 450 0.36 -26.56 -6.72
CA ALA A 450 -0.18 -25.25 -7.04
C ALA A 450 0.51 -24.59 -8.24
N LEU A 451 -0.27 -23.76 -8.93
CA LEU A 451 0.20 -22.77 -9.88
C LEU A 451 -0.20 -21.39 -9.38
N VAL A 452 0.78 -20.53 -9.10
CA VAL A 452 0.54 -19.17 -8.58
C VAL A 452 0.84 -18.17 -9.68
N TYR A 453 -0.20 -17.52 -10.22
CA TYR A 453 -0.06 -16.57 -11.31
C TYR A 453 0.46 -15.21 -10.82
N PHE A 454 1.52 -14.70 -11.42
CA PHE A 454 2.09 -13.39 -11.13
C PHE A 454 1.40 -12.32 -12.01
N ASN A 455 0.44 -11.59 -11.45
CA ASN A 455 -0.40 -10.62 -12.15
C ASN A 455 0.10 -9.19 -12.01
N ASP A 456 1.34 -8.94 -12.42
CA ASP A 456 1.93 -7.59 -12.39
C ASP A 456 2.90 -7.37 -13.56
N VAL A 457 3.39 -6.16 -13.72
CA VAL A 457 4.46 -5.86 -14.67
C VAL A 457 5.78 -6.33 -14.07
N ASN A 458 6.63 -6.95 -14.88
CA ASN A 458 7.96 -7.38 -14.43
C ASN A 458 8.74 -6.19 -13.86
N PRO A 459 9.36 -6.30 -12.67
CA PRO A 459 10.25 -5.27 -12.17
C PRO A 459 11.40 -4.99 -13.16
N PRO A 460 11.93 -3.76 -13.23
CA PRO A 460 13.01 -3.44 -14.15
C PRO A 460 14.32 -4.13 -13.72
N ASN A 461 14.59 -5.32 -14.25
CA ASN A 461 15.79 -6.13 -13.95
C ASN A 461 16.58 -6.60 -15.18
N SER A 462 16.10 -6.33 -16.39
CA SER A 462 16.71 -6.78 -17.66
C SER A 462 17.71 -5.79 -18.28
N ALA A 463 18.12 -4.75 -17.54
CA ALA A 463 19.00 -3.66 -18.03
C ALA A 463 18.54 -3.01 -19.36
N GLY A 464 17.25 -3.11 -19.70
CA GLY A 464 16.70 -2.57 -20.94
C GLY A 464 17.02 -3.39 -22.20
N LEU A 465 17.49 -4.63 -22.07
CA LEU A 465 17.80 -5.52 -23.21
C LEU A 465 16.57 -5.82 -24.10
N PHE A 466 15.38 -5.75 -23.54
CA PHE A 466 14.10 -5.93 -24.23
C PHE A 466 12.98 -5.20 -23.48
N LYS A 467 11.82 -5.07 -24.12
CA LYS A 467 10.62 -4.50 -23.50
C LYS A 467 10.30 -5.27 -22.21
N THR A 468 10.04 -4.53 -21.13
CA THR A 468 9.61 -5.11 -19.86
C THR A 468 8.38 -6.00 -20.06
N PRO A 469 8.43 -7.29 -19.70
CA PRO A 469 7.28 -8.17 -19.80
C PRO A 469 6.10 -7.66 -18.97
N ASP A 470 4.89 -7.75 -19.53
CA ASP A 470 3.64 -7.45 -18.83
C ASP A 470 2.87 -8.74 -18.62
N TRP A 471 2.88 -9.24 -17.37
CA TRP A 471 2.24 -10.49 -17.01
C TRP A 471 0.76 -10.30 -16.70
N ARG A 472 0.22 -9.07 -16.67
CA ARG A 472 -1.15 -8.81 -16.22
C ARG A 472 -2.20 -9.41 -17.14
N VAL A 473 -3.15 -10.17 -16.59
CA VAL A 473 -4.30 -10.74 -17.31
C VAL A 473 -5.59 -10.17 -16.78
N SER A 474 -6.60 -10.07 -17.65
CA SER A 474 -7.96 -9.79 -17.19
C SER A 474 -8.60 -11.06 -16.60
N PRO A 475 -9.63 -10.91 -15.74
CA PRO A 475 -10.43 -12.03 -15.27
C PRO A 475 -10.99 -12.90 -16.42
N GLU A 476 -11.38 -12.28 -17.53
CA GLU A 476 -11.92 -12.96 -18.71
C GLU A 476 -10.86 -13.81 -19.41
N LEU A 477 -9.63 -13.30 -19.55
CA LEU A 477 -8.52 -14.06 -20.14
C LEU A 477 -8.19 -15.28 -19.30
N LEU A 478 -8.04 -15.10 -17.98
CA LEU A 478 -7.76 -16.20 -17.07
C LEU A 478 -8.88 -17.24 -17.07
N ARG A 479 -10.16 -16.82 -17.05
CA ARG A 479 -11.31 -17.72 -17.20
C ARG A 479 -11.26 -18.49 -18.51
N LYS A 480 -10.94 -17.85 -19.64
CA LYS A 480 -10.79 -18.54 -20.94
C LYS A 480 -9.71 -19.62 -20.90
N ALA A 481 -8.57 -19.35 -20.25
CA ALA A 481 -7.50 -20.33 -20.09
C ALA A 481 -7.93 -21.54 -19.23
N LEU A 482 -8.82 -21.32 -18.26
CA LEU A 482 -9.38 -22.36 -17.38
C LEU A 482 -10.53 -23.16 -18.03
N LEU A 483 -11.09 -22.70 -19.16
CA LEU A 483 -12.19 -23.42 -19.83
C LEU A 483 -11.72 -24.79 -20.33
N GLY A 484 -12.41 -25.84 -19.88
CA GLY A 484 -12.13 -27.22 -20.25
C GLY A 484 -10.95 -27.86 -19.49
N VAL A 485 -10.43 -27.22 -18.43
CA VAL A 485 -9.47 -27.83 -17.52
C VAL A 485 -10.23 -28.42 -16.33
N ALA A 486 -10.31 -29.75 -16.24
CA ALA A 486 -10.88 -30.42 -15.07
C ALA A 486 -9.99 -30.23 -13.81
N GLY A 487 -10.57 -30.26 -12.62
CA GLY A 487 -9.81 -30.32 -11.35
C GLY A 487 -9.45 -28.97 -10.70
N ILE A 488 -9.46 -27.87 -11.44
CA ILE A 488 -9.36 -26.50 -10.88
C ILE A 488 -10.79 -25.97 -10.70
N ARG A 489 -11.29 -25.90 -9.46
CA ARG A 489 -12.71 -25.60 -9.17
C ARG A 489 -13.16 -24.27 -9.79
N GLY A 490 -14.05 -24.33 -10.79
CA GLY A 490 -14.72 -23.15 -11.37
C GLY A 490 -14.95 -23.20 -12.88
N SER A 491 -14.54 -24.26 -13.58
CA SER A 491 -15.07 -24.52 -14.92
C SER A 491 -16.53 -24.94 -14.77
N PRO A 492 -17.51 -24.21 -15.37
CA PRO A 492 -18.87 -24.72 -15.40
C PRO A 492 -18.82 -26.05 -16.13
N ALA A 493 -19.27 -27.11 -15.45
CA ALA A 493 -19.62 -28.34 -16.12
C ALA A 493 -20.60 -27.99 -17.24
N TYR A 494 -20.32 -28.48 -18.44
CA TYR A 494 -21.16 -28.34 -19.61
C TYR A 494 -22.59 -28.81 -19.26
N GLY A 495 -23.52 -27.88 -19.03
CA GLY A 495 -24.87 -28.26 -18.62
C GLY A 495 -25.73 -27.24 -17.87
N SER A 496 -25.75 -25.96 -18.24
CA SER A 496 -26.90 -25.11 -17.92
C SER A 496 -27.06 -24.00 -18.97
N ARG A 497 -28.20 -24.05 -19.66
CA ARG A 497 -28.62 -23.19 -20.79
C ARG A 497 -28.68 -21.70 -20.43
N PRO A 498 -28.62 -20.80 -21.44
CA PRO A 498 -28.66 -19.36 -21.22
C PRO A 498 -30.08 -18.89 -20.87
N TRP A 499 -30.16 -17.97 -19.91
CA TRP A 499 -31.20 -16.96 -19.78
C TRP A 499 -30.53 -15.63 -19.46
#